data_AF-A0A848TXL9-F1
#
_entry.id   AF-A0A848TXL9-F1
#
_cell.length_a   1.000
_cell.length_b   1.000
_cell.length_c   1.000
_cell.angle_alpha   90.00
_cell.angle_beta   90.00
_cell.angle_gamma   90.00
#
_symmetry.space_group_name_H-M   'P 1'
#
loop_
_entity.id
_entity.type
_entity.pdbx_description
1 polymer ?
#
loop_
_entity_poly.entity_id
_entity_poly.type
_entity_poly.pdbx_seq_one_letter_code
_entity_poly.pdbx_strand_id
1 'polypeptide(L)'
;MNKILTQTNKTLYAIVFLILVPVFLWLWATNTEGLINLAVIESNLAGWILIIFGVLLMAWAMFYLKKYGKGLPMNAYPPRRFVTNGPYMIVRHPIYLGFAILLTGYFVLTESASGLWLVTPITILAMIALILGYEGIDLKKRFPNESIKTILDLPANIKTTSGLRERLVSLCSVGATLLLSNFIIIKLVGQTAPIFGKPLALPFPFEDQFLNLLPALFILLTPFTIKRKDHLRAWALTSLIAVGFSTFTALLYPALGAQYLSDKQTFVYMVPIFLILLSVKSIFKQSKSLAILFGIVALAIMLIQLTFSRSALVHLSSSIIIFLLAAYYFHIWIFLKNSSEKIANSWQEWVFGKVRVINHGFYVGFGTFLGILLAGILVGDAYAWAILIFAFVVIVFSALWAQIIEGSEKLKRPYGYYGALVGIGFASLAVWAMGYNVWVIIGVISVVMPWVQGIGRFRCLVNGCCHGGKVDNPDIGIRYFHHRSRVCGISHLKGELLHPTPLYAMLWLFLAGFVLLALWVNNFSSPFIFGLYLILTGIGRFVEEAYRGEVQTPIIKGLRLYQWTAILSVLIGIIMTLIHVEFVEISPDVGWETIVSAIIGGIFTAFAMGVDFPYSNARFSRLV
;
A
#
# COMPACT_ATOMS: atom_id res chain seq x y z
N MET A 1 -19.01 3.99 41.03
CA MET A 1 -19.31 4.22 39.59
C MET A 1 -18.12 3.99 38.65
N ASN A 2 -16.96 4.65 38.80
CA ASN A 2 -15.86 4.54 37.82
C ASN A 2 -15.26 3.14 37.63
N LYS A 3 -15.16 2.31 38.68
CA LYS A 3 -14.58 0.96 38.58
C LYS A 3 -15.50 -0.02 37.81
N ILE A 4 -16.80 0.04 38.06
CA ILE A 4 -17.82 -0.76 37.36
C ILE A 4 -17.87 -0.35 35.88
N LEU A 5 -17.93 0.96 35.58
CA LEU A 5 -17.92 1.47 34.21
C LEU A 5 -16.66 1.02 33.44
N THR A 6 -15.49 1.07 34.10
CA THR A 6 -14.23 0.60 33.50
C THR A 6 -14.23 -0.91 33.24
N GLN A 7 -14.85 -1.70 34.12
CA GLN A 7 -14.96 -3.15 33.95
C GLN A 7 -15.91 -3.48 32.79
N THR A 8 -17.08 -2.84 32.73
CA THR A 8 -18.05 -2.99 31.64
C THR A 8 -17.41 -2.65 30.29
N ASN A 9 -16.65 -1.54 30.20
CA ASN A 9 -16.00 -1.16 28.95
C ASN A 9 -14.91 -2.15 28.51
N LYS A 10 -14.18 -2.76 29.45
CA LYS A 10 -13.21 -3.82 29.15
C LYS A 10 -13.89 -5.09 28.64
N THR A 11 -14.99 -5.49 29.28
CA THR A 11 -15.78 -6.65 28.85
C THR A 11 -16.35 -6.42 27.46
N LEU A 12 -16.93 -5.26 27.18
CA LEU A 12 -17.44 -4.91 25.87
C LEU A 12 -16.31 -4.93 24.81
N TYR A 13 -15.14 -4.37 25.12
CA TYR A 13 -13.98 -4.44 24.24
C TYR A 13 -13.56 -5.89 23.97
N ALA A 14 -13.54 -6.76 24.99
CA ALA A 14 -13.23 -8.17 24.80
C ALA A 14 -14.25 -8.87 23.89
N ILE A 15 -15.54 -8.62 24.08
CA ILE A 15 -16.62 -9.19 23.25
C ILE A 15 -16.44 -8.75 21.78
N VAL A 16 -16.13 -7.48 21.55
CA VAL A 16 -15.89 -6.97 20.19
C VAL A 16 -14.77 -7.75 19.50
N PHE A 17 -13.60 -7.88 20.12
CA PHE A 17 -12.45 -8.49 19.44
C PHE A 17 -12.42 -10.02 19.46
N LEU A 18 -13.02 -10.67 20.46
CA LEU A 18 -13.01 -12.13 20.58
C LEU A 18 -14.23 -12.79 19.90
N ILE A 19 -15.33 -12.07 19.73
CA ILE A 19 -16.58 -12.63 19.19
C ILE A 19 -17.01 -11.85 17.95
N LEU A 20 -17.31 -10.55 18.08
CA LEU A 20 -17.94 -9.80 17.00
C LEU A 20 -17.05 -9.66 15.76
N VAL A 21 -15.76 -9.36 15.95
CA VAL A 21 -14.81 -9.23 14.84
C VAL A 21 -14.62 -10.58 14.12
N PRO A 22 -14.30 -11.70 14.80
CA PRO A 22 -14.21 -13.01 14.13
C PRO A 22 -15.49 -13.42 13.40
N VAL A 23 -16.67 -13.24 14.02
CA VAL A 23 -17.96 -13.54 13.38
C VAL A 23 -18.18 -12.65 12.15
N PHE A 24 -17.85 -11.37 12.25
CA PHE A 24 -17.95 -10.42 11.13
C PHE A 24 -17.01 -10.79 9.97
N LEU A 25 -15.76 -11.18 10.27
CA LEU A 25 -14.81 -11.63 9.24
C LEU A 25 -15.28 -12.93 8.56
N TRP A 26 -15.84 -13.87 9.34
CA TRP A 26 -16.43 -15.10 8.81
C TRP A 26 -17.63 -14.79 7.91
N LEU A 27 -18.58 -13.97 8.37
CA LEU A 27 -19.73 -13.55 7.57
C LEU A 27 -19.29 -12.84 6.29
N TRP A 28 -18.27 -11.97 6.37
CA TRP A 28 -17.75 -11.28 5.19
C TRP A 28 -17.19 -12.28 4.18
N ALA A 29 -16.38 -13.26 4.61
CA ALA A 29 -15.84 -14.31 3.74
C ALA A 29 -16.97 -15.09 3.06
N THR A 30 -17.94 -15.60 3.84
CA THR A 30 -19.06 -16.39 3.32
C THR A 30 -19.90 -15.63 2.29
N ASN A 31 -20.19 -14.35 2.53
CA ASN A 31 -21.02 -13.55 1.62
C ASN A 31 -20.25 -13.03 0.39
N THR A 32 -18.92 -13.18 0.34
CA THR A 32 -18.10 -12.79 -0.82
C THR A 32 -17.46 -13.98 -1.51
N GLU A 33 -17.77 -15.21 -1.09
CA GLU A 33 -17.15 -16.44 -1.62
C GLU A 33 -17.35 -16.56 -3.14
N GLY A 34 -18.58 -16.34 -3.63
CA GLY A 34 -18.89 -16.39 -5.06
C GLY A 34 -18.30 -15.25 -5.90
N LEU A 35 -17.64 -14.27 -5.28
CA LEU A 35 -16.99 -13.15 -5.99
C LEU A 35 -15.50 -13.40 -6.24
N ILE A 36 -14.88 -14.32 -5.50
CA ILE A 36 -13.45 -14.58 -5.56
C ILE A 36 -13.19 -15.83 -6.41
N ASN A 37 -12.86 -15.63 -7.68
CA ASN A 37 -12.54 -16.71 -8.64
C ASN A 37 -11.11 -17.26 -8.51
N LEU A 38 -10.50 -17.17 -7.33
CA LEU A 38 -9.13 -17.62 -7.08
C LEU A 38 -9.11 -19.04 -6.54
N ALA A 39 -7.99 -19.74 -6.71
CA ALA A 39 -7.85 -21.13 -6.30
C ALA A 39 -8.12 -21.33 -4.80
N VAL A 40 -9.06 -22.22 -4.49
CA VAL A 40 -9.27 -22.74 -3.14
C VAL A 40 -8.05 -23.58 -2.74
N ILE A 41 -7.61 -23.42 -1.49
CA ILE A 41 -6.49 -24.20 -0.94
C ILE A 41 -7.07 -25.12 0.13
N GLU A 42 -7.19 -26.39 -0.23
CA GLU A 42 -7.72 -27.46 0.62
C GLU A 42 -6.59 -28.20 1.33
N SER A 43 -6.61 -28.22 2.67
CA SER A 43 -5.76 -29.12 3.46
C SER A 43 -6.23 -29.18 4.92
N ASN A 44 -6.93 -30.26 5.27
CA ASN A 44 -7.41 -30.49 6.64
C ASN A 44 -6.26 -30.48 7.68
N LEU A 45 -5.16 -31.18 7.36
CA LEU A 45 -4.02 -31.26 8.27
C LEU A 45 -3.35 -29.89 8.46
N ALA A 46 -3.08 -29.17 7.36
CA ALA A 46 -2.46 -27.85 7.45
C ALA A 46 -3.37 -26.84 8.16
N GLY A 47 -4.68 -26.88 7.88
CA GLY A 47 -5.68 -26.04 8.54
C GLY A 47 -5.65 -26.19 10.06
N TRP A 48 -5.76 -27.42 10.57
CA TRP A 48 -5.70 -27.67 12.02
C TRP A 48 -4.35 -27.30 12.65
N ILE A 49 -3.24 -27.60 11.98
CA ILE A 49 -1.90 -27.23 12.46
C ILE A 49 -1.80 -25.71 12.64
N LEU A 50 -2.22 -24.94 11.62
CA LEU A 50 -2.19 -23.48 11.64
C LEU A 50 -3.11 -22.91 12.73
N ILE A 51 -4.34 -23.43 12.87
CA ILE A 51 -5.28 -23.00 13.91
C ILE A 51 -4.68 -23.24 15.30
N ILE A 52 -4.24 -24.47 15.59
CA ILE A 52 -3.69 -24.82 16.91
C ILE A 52 -2.46 -23.98 17.22
N PHE A 53 -1.54 -23.84 16.26
CA PHE A 53 -0.34 -23.03 16.43
C PHE A 53 -0.69 -21.55 16.68
N GLY A 54 -1.62 -20.98 15.92
CA GLY A 54 -2.09 -19.61 16.09
C GLY A 54 -2.69 -19.36 17.47
N VAL A 55 -3.60 -20.25 17.91
CA VAL A 55 -4.22 -20.18 19.25
C VAL A 55 -3.17 -20.28 20.36
N LEU A 56 -2.25 -21.23 20.29
CA LEU A 56 -1.21 -21.41 21.30
C LEU A 56 -0.28 -20.20 21.38
N LEU A 57 0.12 -19.63 20.24
CA LEU A 57 0.96 -18.42 20.20
C LEU A 57 0.22 -17.22 20.81
N MET A 58 -1.06 -17.04 20.48
CA MET A 58 -1.90 -15.99 21.07
C MET A 58 -2.03 -16.17 22.59
N ALA A 59 -2.37 -17.37 23.07
CA ALA A 59 -2.52 -17.67 24.48
C ALA A 59 -1.21 -17.43 25.26
N TRP A 60 -0.08 -17.88 24.71
CA TRP A 60 1.24 -17.67 25.30
C TRP A 60 1.57 -16.18 25.42
N ALA A 61 1.30 -15.38 24.38
CA ALA A 61 1.53 -13.95 24.39
C ALA A 61 0.61 -13.18 25.36
N MET A 62 -0.68 -13.50 25.36
CA MET A 62 -1.65 -12.90 26.28
C MET A 62 -1.30 -13.19 27.74
N PHE A 63 -0.85 -14.41 28.06
CA PHE A 63 -0.38 -14.76 29.40
C PHE A 63 0.80 -13.90 29.84
N TYR A 64 1.80 -13.70 28.96
CA TYR A 64 2.97 -12.88 29.29
C TYR A 64 2.62 -11.40 29.47
N LEU A 65 1.73 -10.83 28.65
CA LEU A 65 1.25 -9.46 28.85
C LEU A 65 0.51 -9.30 30.17
N LYS A 66 -0.35 -10.25 30.51
CA LYS A 66 -1.11 -10.23 31.77
C LYS A 66 -0.19 -10.32 32.97
N LYS A 67 0.73 -11.30 32.97
CA LYS A 67 1.62 -11.60 34.10
C LYS A 67 2.70 -10.54 34.29
N TYR A 68 3.42 -10.16 33.23
CA TYR A 68 4.59 -9.29 33.32
C TYR A 68 4.29 -7.83 32.94
N GLY A 69 3.40 -7.61 31.97
CA GLY A 69 2.97 -6.28 31.55
C GLY A 69 1.98 -5.60 32.50
N LYS A 70 1.36 -6.38 33.41
CA LYS A 70 0.31 -5.95 34.36
C LYS A 70 -0.87 -5.24 33.66
N GLY A 71 -1.27 -5.73 32.50
CA GLY A 71 -2.43 -5.22 31.75
C GLY A 71 -3.05 -6.27 30.84
N LEU A 72 -4.12 -5.89 30.14
CA LEU A 72 -4.80 -6.77 29.19
C LEU A 72 -4.22 -6.56 27.79
N PRO A 73 -4.35 -7.54 26.89
CA PRO A 73 -4.02 -7.40 25.47
C PRO A 73 -5.07 -6.53 24.76
N MET A 74 -5.25 -5.30 25.21
CA MET A 74 -6.25 -4.37 24.72
C MET A 74 -5.61 -3.02 24.47
N ASN A 75 -5.67 -2.54 23.23
CA ASN A 75 -5.00 -1.29 22.83
C ASN A 75 -5.61 -0.09 23.55
N ALA A 76 -6.91 -0.14 23.84
CA ALA A 76 -7.60 0.86 24.65
C ALA A 76 -7.24 0.81 26.15
N TYR A 77 -6.68 -0.32 26.64
CA TYR A 77 -6.29 -0.52 28.04
C TYR A 77 -4.90 -1.16 28.13
N PRO A 78 -3.86 -0.47 27.63
CA PRO A 78 -2.60 -1.12 27.35
C PRO A 78 -1.84 -1.49 28.64
N PRO A 79 -0.91 -2.46 28.56
CA PRO A 79 -0.05 -2.84 29.68
C PRO A 79 0.76 -1.67 30.24
N ARG A 80 0.96 -1.66 31.57
CA ARG A 80 1.71 -0.61 32.28
C ARG A 80 3.22 -0.77 32.18
N ARG A 81 3.69 -2.00 31.98
CA ARG A 81 5.12 -2.33 31.88
C ARG A 81 5.42 -2.86 30.49
N PHE A 82 6.60 -2.51 30.00
CA PHE A 82 7.13 -3.05 28.76
C PHE A 82 7.53 -4.52 28.96
N VAL A 83 7.16 -5.39 28.01
CA VAL A 83 7.39 -6.84 28.11
C VAL A 83 8.32 -7.28 26.98
N THR A 84 9.46 -7.86 27.35
CA THR A 84 10.50 -8.33 26.43
C THR A 84 10.74 -9.85 26.49
N ASN A 85 10.08 -10.55 27.43
CA ASN A 85 10.28 -11.98 27.68
C ASN A 85 9.25 -12.86 26.96
N GLY A 86 9.55 -14.16 26.85
CA GLY A 86 8.65 -15.15 26.25
C GLY A 86 8.46 -14.90 24.75
N PRO A 87 7.22 -14.87 24.22
CA PRO A 87 6.98 -14.69 22.79
C PRO A 87 7.38 -13.30 22.28
N TYR A 88 7.40 -12.28 23.16
CA TYR A 88 7.86 -10.92 22.84
C TYR A 88 9.37 -10.81 22.63
N MET A 89 10.13 -11.82 23.07
CA MET A 89 11.55 -11.94 22.73
C MET A 89 11.73 -12.39 21.28
N ILE A 90 10.77 -13.15 20.74
CA ILE A 90 10.88 -13.79 19.42
C ILE A 90 10.36 -12.85 18.32
N VAL A 91 9.15 -12.29 18.50
CA VAL A 91 8.49 -11.37 17.58
C VAL A 91 7.84 -10.21 18.32
N ARG A 92 7.68 -9.06 17.64
CA ARG A 92 7.19 -7.81 18.26
C ARG A 92 5.69 -7.85 18.59
N HIS A 93 4.92 -8.50 17.73
CA HIS A 93 3.46 -8.56 17.82
C HIS A 93 2.95 -10.01 17.71
N PRO A 94 3.28 -10.88 18.69
CA PRO A 94 2.95 -12.31 18.62
C PRO A 94 1.44 -12.59 18.60
N ILE A 95 0.62 -11.74 19.22
CA ILE A 95 -0.85 -11.89 19.20
C ILE A 95 -1.39 -11.69 17.78
N TYR A 96 -0.96 -10.63 17.08
CA TYR A 96 -1.37 -10.37 15.70
C TYR A 96 -0.85 -11.43 14.73
N LEU A 97 0.38 -11.91 14.92
CA LEU A 97 0.92 -13.02 14.14
C LEU A 97 0.10 -14.30 14.37
N GLY A 98 -0.21 -14.63 15.62
CA GLY A 98 -1.02 -15.81 15.93
C GLY A 98 -2.44 -15.73 15.38
N PHE A 99 -3.05 -14.54 15.41
CA PHE A 99 -4.38 -14.32 14.82
C PHE A 99 -4.37 -14.43 13.28
N ALA A 100 -3.34 -13.89 12.62
CA ALA A 100 -3.17 -14.04 11.18
C ALA A 100 -3.04 -15.53 10.77
N ILE A 101 -2.20 -16.29 11.50
CA ILE A 101 -2.02 -17.74 11.25
C ILE A 101 -3.33 -18.50 11.50
N LEU A 102 -4.04 -18.16 12.58
CA LEU A 102 -5.34 -18.76 12.90
C LEU A 102 -6.35 -18.54 11.78
N LEU A 103 -6.47 -17.30 11.28
CA LEU A 103 -7.39 -16.98 10.17
C LEU A 103 -7.02 -17.75 8.89
N THR A 104 -5.73 -17.78 8.52
CA THR A 104 -5.26 -18.57 7.39
C THR A 104 -5.62 -20.05 7.55
N GLY A 105 -5.36 -20.63 8.72
CA GLY A 105 -5.67 -22.02 9.01
C GLY A 105 -7.16 -22.33 8.95
N TYR A 106 -7.99 -21.43 9.48
CA TYR A 106 -9.44 -21.56 9.45
C TYR A 106 -9.98 -21.56 8.03
N PHE A 107 -9.58 -20.60 7.19
CA PHE A 107 -10.09 -20.54 5.81
C PHE A 107 -9.51 -21.60 4.87
N VAL A 108 -8.32 -22.15 5.18
CA VAL A 108 -7.81 -23.37 4.53
C VAL A 108 -8.62 -24.60 4.95
N LEU A 109 -9.03 -24.68 6.22
CA LEU A 109 -9.85 -25.79 6.73
C LEU A 109 -11.30 -25.73 6.21
N THR A 110 -11.87 -24.54 6.04
CA THR A 110 -13.23 -24.34 5.52
C THR A 110 -13.27 -24.12 4.00
N GLU A 111 -12.15 -24.31 3.31
CA GLU A 111 -12.07 -24.24 1.85
C GLU A 111 -12.60 -22.90 1.26
N SER A 112 -12.37 -21.79 1.97
CA SER A 112 -12.85 -20.47 1.58
C SER A 112 -11.78 -19.69 0.81
N ALA A 113 -11.98 -19.53 -0.50
CA ALA A 113 -11.14 -18.68 -1.34
C ALA A 113 -11.26 -17.21 -0.92
N SER A 114 -12.47 -16.73 -0.59
CA SER A 114 -12.62 -15.34 -0.14
C SER A 114 -11.94 -15.10 1.21
N GLY A 115 -12.11 -16.02 2.15
CA GLY A 115 -11.45 -15.97 3.44
C GLY A 115 -9.93 -15.86 3.33
N LEU A 116 -9.34 -16.64 2.43
CA LEU A 116 -7.89 -16.71 2.25
C LEU A 116 -7.31 -15.54 1.44
N TRP A 117 -7.96 -15.16 0.34
CA TRP A 117 -7.41 -14.20 -0.63
C TRP A 117 -7.91 -12.76 -0.45
N LEU A 118 -9.03 -12.55 0.24
CA LEU A 118 -9.58 -11.22 0.52
C LEU A 118 -9.52 -10.91 2.02
N VAL A 119 -10.21 -11.69 2.85
CA VAL A 119 -10.45 -11.32 4.25
C VAL A 119 -9.17 -11.36 5.08
N THR A 120 -8.37 -12.43 4.96
CA THR A 120 -7.10 -12.58 5.66
C THR A 120 -6.10 -11.47 5.34
N PRO A 121 -5.74 -11.19 4.06
CA PRO A 121 -4.77 -10.14 3.75
C PRO A 121 -5.27 -8.74 4.13
N ILE A 122 -6.55 -8.42 3.95
CA ILE A 122 -7.10 -7.13 4.40
C ILE A 122 -7.04 -7.01 5.93
N THR A 123 -7.32 -8.09 6.66
CA THR A 123 -7.21 -8.10 8.13
C THR A 123 -5.77 -7.91 8.59
N ILE A 124 -4.81 -8.55 7.92
CA ILE A 124 -3.37 -8.34 8.17
C ILE A 124 -2.98 -6.88 7.91
N LEU A 125 -3.43 -6.30 6.80
CA LEU A 125 -3.18 -4.89 6.49
C LEU A 125 -3.81 -3.95 7.54
N ALA A 126 -5.01 -4.25 8.03
CA ALA A 126 -5.66 -3.49 9.09
C ALA A 126 -4.89 -3.58 10.41
N MET A 127 -4.38 -4.76 10.80
CA MET A 127 -3.51 -4.93 11.97
C MET A 127 -2.20 -4.14 11.82
N ILE A 128 -1.57 -4.18 10.64
CA ILE A 128 -0.37 -3.39 10.36
C ILE A 128 -0.67 -1.89 10.46
N ALA A 129 -1.80 -1.43 9.92
CA ALA A 129 -2.21 -0.04 10.02
C ALA A 129 -2.48 0.39 11.46
N LEU A 130 -3.07 -0.48 12.28
CA LEU A 130 -3.25 -0.23 13.72
C LEU A 130 -1.90 -0.11 14.46
N ILE A 131 -0.93 -0.95 14.09
CA ILE A 131 0.43 -0.87 14.65
C ILE A 131 1.11 0.44 14.24
N LEU A 132 1.10 0.78 12.94
CA LEU A 132 1.81 1.96 12.42
C LEU A 132 1.11 3.27 12.79
N GLY A 133 -0.22 3.28 12.83
CA GLY A 133 -1.04 4.47 13.06
C GLY A 133 -1.45 4.69 14.52
N TYR A 134 -1.23 3.73 15.41
CA TYR A 134 -1.62 3.86 16.82
C TYR A 134 -0.60 3.21 17.77
N GLU A 135 -0.51 1.88 17.83
CA GLU A 135 0.22 1.19 18.90
C GLU A 135 1.73 1.47 18.90
N GLY A 136 2.37 1.50 17.74
CA GLY A 136 3.80 1.75 17.63
C GLY A 136 4.17 3.17 18.06
N ILE A 137 3.30 4.14 17.79
CA ILE A 137 3.46 5.53 18.21
C ILE A 137 3.23 5.64 19.73
N ASP A 138 2.17 5.02 20.24
CA ASP A 138 1.85 4.98 21.66
C ASP A 138 2.95 4.28 22.48
N LEU A 139 3.50 3.15 22.01
CA LEU A 139 4.60 2.45 22.66
C LEU A 139 5.85 3.31 22.75
N LYS A 140 6.23 4.01 21.67
CA LYS A 140 7.37 4.96 21.69
C LYS A 140 7.15 6.10 22.69
N LYS A 141 5.91 6.57 22.83
CA LYS A 141 5.57 7.63 23.78
C LYS A 141 5.61 7.16 25.23
N ARG A 142 5.09 5.96 25.52
CA ARG A 142 5.03 5.42 26.89
C ARG A 142 6.35 4.83 27.36
N PHE A 143 7.17 4.31 26.44
CA PHE A 143 8.43 3.64 26.74
C PHE A 143 9.58 4.16 25.85
N PRO A 144 9.96 5.45 25.94
CA PRO A 144 10.91 6.07 25.02
C PRO A 144 12.33 5.48 25.09
N ASN A 145 12.72 4.92 26.25
CA ASN A 145 14.06 4.37 26.48
C ASN A 145 14.14 2.86 26.23
N GLU A 146 13.02 2.21 25.90
CA GLU A 146 12.96 0.77 25.70
C GLU A 146 13.22 0.39 24.24
N SER A 147 13.94 -0.71 24.02
CA SER A 147 14.22 -1.22 22.68
C SER A 147 13.26 -2.34 22.31
N ILE A 148 12.52 -2.18 21.21
CA ILE A 148 11.59 -3.19 20.66
C ILE A 148 12.35 -4.24 19.81
N LYS A 149 13.56 -4.65 20.22
CA LYS A 149 14.39 -5.60 19.46
C LYS A 149 13.99 -7.04 19.78
N THR A 150 13.86 -7.87 18.74
CA THR A 150 13.48 -9.29 18.88
C THR A 150 14.50 -10.22 18.24
N ILE A 151 14.39 -11.53 18.49
CA ILE A 151 15.26 -12.58 17.92
C ILE A 151 15.09 -12.68 16.40
N LEU A 152 13.87 -12.50 15.89
CA LEU A 152 13.59 -12.56 14.44
C LEU A 152 13.73 -11.20 13.73
N ASP A 153 14.14 -10.15 14.42
CA ASP A 153 14.46 -8.88 13.77
C ASP A 153 15.64 -9.04 12.79
N LEU A 154 15.51 -8.39 11.62
CA LEU A 154 16.62 -8.28 10.67
C LEU A 154 17.87 -7.63 11.33
N PRO A 155 19.09 -7.97 10.85
CA PRO A 155 20.33 -7.49 11.46
C PRO A 155 20.36 -5.97 11.59
N ALA A 156 20.98 -5.46 12.66
CA ALA A 156 21.09 -4.01 12.86
C ALA A 156 21.97 -3.35 11.78
N ASN A 157 21.67 -2.09 11.45
CA ASN A 157 22.48 -1.32 10.49
C ASN A 157 23.75 -0.77 11.16
N ILE A 158 24.68 -1.65 11.52
CA ILE A 158 25.92 -1.32 12.24
C ILE A 158 27.08 -2.05 11.55
N LYS A 159 28.26 -1.42 11.53
CA LYS A 159 29.49 -1.95 10.91
C LYS A 159 30.20 -3.00 11.78
N THR A 160 29.48 -3.99 12.29
CA THR A 160 30.01 -5.11 13.09
C THR A 160 29.88 -6.44 12.34
N THR A 161 30.55 -7.48 12.83
CA THR A 161 30.51 -8.82 12.23
C THR A 161 29.16 -9.51 12.45
N SER A 162 28.69 -10.22 11.42
CA SER A 162 27.44 -11.01 11.47
C SER A 162 27.66 -12.32 12.22
N GLY A 163 26.86 -12.59 13.23
CA GLY A 163 26.83 -13.88 13.91
C GLY A 163 25.97 -14.91 13.18
N LEU A 164 25.93 -16.13 13.71
CA LEU A 164 25.11 -17.22 13.16
C LEU A 164 23.62 -16.87 13.17
N ARG A 165 23.14 -16.26 14.27
CA ARG A 165 21.73 -15.83 14.40
C ARG A 165 21.33 -14.88 13.27
N GLU A 166 22.08 -13.81 13.03
CA GLU A 166 21.76 -12.83 11.99
C GLU A 166 21.67 -13.45 10.59
N ARG A 167 22.56 -14.41 10.31
CA ARG A 167 22.60 -15.15 9.04
C ARG A 167 21.37 -16.03 8.88
N LEU A 168 21.04 -16.82 9.90
CA LEU A 168 19.87 -17.69 9.88
C LEU A 168 18.57 -16.89 9.78
N VAL A 169 18.42 -15.80 10.54
CA VAL A 169 17.23 -14.94 10.45
C VAL A 169 17.09 -14.36 9.04
N SER A 170 18.17 -13.82 8.48
CA SER A 170 18.14 -13.25 7.12
C SER A 170 17.79 -14.31 6.08
N LEU A 171 18.36 -15.51 6.20
CA LEU A 171 18.07 -16.64 5.34
C LEU A 171 16.60 -17.08 5.44
N CYS A 172 16.09 -17.29 6.65
CA CYS A 172 14.73 -17.74 6.89
C CYS A 172 13.71 -16.68 6.44
N SER A 173 13.97 -15.39 6.67
CA SER A 173 13.07 -14.32 6.20
C SER A 173 13.00 -14.28 4.68
N VAL A 174 14.13 -14.30 3.98
CA VAL A 174 14.17 -14.28 2.51
C VAL A 174 13.59 -15.58 1.94
N GLY A 175 13.98 -16.74 2.48
CA GLY A 175 13.51 -18.04 2.05
C GLY A 175 12.01 -18.22 2.25
N ALA A 176 11.47 -17.93 3.44
CA ALA A 176 10.04 -18.07 3.72
C ALA A 176 9.19 -17.14 2.83
N THR A 177 9.64 -15.90 2.62
CA THR A 177 8.94 -14.94 1.74
C THR A 177 8.99 -15.40 0.28
N LEU A 178 10.14 -15.93 -0.17
CA LEU A 178 10.28 -16.48 -1.52
C LEU A 178 9.37 -17.69 -1.74
N LEU A 179 9.35 -18.65 -0.80
CA LEU A 179 8.48 -19.82 -0.89
C LEU A 179 7.00 -19.41 -0.92
N LEU A 180 6.60 -18.46 -0.07
CA LEU A 180 5.23 -17.92 -0.09
C LEU A 180 4.92 -17.23 -1.41
N SER A 181 5.83 -16.40 -1.94
CA SER A 181 5.65 -15.74 -3.23
C SER A 181 5.49 -16.76 -4.36
N ASN A 182 6.38 -17.76 -4.42
CA ASN A 182 6.31 -18.81 -5.43
C ASN A 182 5.01 -19.60 -5.33
N PHE A 183 4.58 -19.94 -4.11
CA PHE A 183 3.30 -20.61 -3.89
C PHE A 183 2.13 -19.78 -4.42
N ILE A 184 2.09 -18.48 -4.10
CA ILE A 184 1.08 -17.55 -4.61
C ILE A 184 1.11 -17.47 -6.14
N ILE A 185 2.29 -17.26 -6.74
CA ILE A 185 2.45 -17.13 -8.19
C ILE A 185 2.05 -18.43 -8.90
N ILE A 186 2.46 -19.59 -8.39
CA ILE A 186 2.08 -20.89 -8.97
C ILE A 186 0.56 -21.09 -8.94
N LYS A 187 -0.09 -20.75 -7.83
CA LYS A 187 -1.54 -20.97 -7.69
C LYS A 187 -2.39 -19.98 -8.47
N LEU A 188 -1.95 -18.72 -8.57
CA LEU A 188 -2.73 -17.67 -9.23
C LEU A 188 -2.43 -17.53 -10.72
N VAL A 189 -1.19 -17.83 -11.13
CA VAL A 189 -0.65 -17.46 -12.44
C VAL A 189 0.04 -18.66 -13.13
N GLY A 190 0.05 -19.82 -12.49
CA GLY A 190 0.77 -21.01 -12.95
C GLY A 190 0.37 -21.50 -14.34
N GLN A 191 -0.86 -21.26 -14.79
CA GLN A 191 -1.34 -21.70 -16.11
C GLN A 191 -1.17 -20.64 -17.21
N THR A 192 -0.71 -19.43 -16.87
CA THR A 192 -0.62 -18.32 -17.83
C THR A 192 0.53 -18.52 -18.82
N ALA A 193 0.23 -18.46 -20.12
CA ALA A 193 1.24 -18.48 -21.16
C ALA A 193 2.15 -17.23 -21.11
N PRO A 194 3.42 -17.32 -21.53
CA PRO A 194 4.28 -16.14 -21.63
C PRO A 194 3.75 -15.17 -22.69
N ILE A 195 3.96 -13.87 -22.49
CA ILE A 195 3.54 -12.83 -23.46
C ILE A 195 4.22 -13.05 -24.83
N PHE A 196 5.52 -13.30 -24.82
CA PHE A 196 6.33 -13.57 -26.00
C PHE A 196 7.64 -14.26 -25.62
N GLY A 197 8.32 -14.82 -26.61
CA GLY A 197 9.63 -15.46 -26.46
C GLY A 197 9.55 -16.96 -26.18
N LYS A 198 10.73 -17.57 -26.06
CA LYS A 198 10.91 -19.01 -25.77
C LYS A 198 11.98 -19.17 -24.68
N PRO A 199 12.09 -20.36 -24.06
CA PRO A 199 13.22 -20.68 -23.20
C PRO A 199 14.55 -20.53 -23.96
N LEU A 200 15.64 -20.25 -23.23
CA LEU A 200 16.97 -20.15 -23.83
C LEU A 200 17.43 -21.54 -24.31
N ALA A 201 17.84 -21.67 -25.56
CA ALA A 201 18.47 -22.87 -26.07
C ALA A 201 19.99 -22.80 -25.85
N LEU A 202 20.53 -23.74 -25.07
CA LEU A 202 21.98 -23.92 -24.91
C LEU A 202 22.44 -25.13 -25.75
N PRO A 203 23.68 -25.12 -26.25
CA PRO A 203 24.20 -26.20 -27.11
C PRO A 203 24.35 -27.55 -26.41
N PHE A 204 24.21 -27.59 -25.08
CA PHE A 204 24.25 -28.82 -24.28
C PHE A 204 22.87 -29.09 -23.65
N PRO A 205 22.33 -30.31 -23.73
CA PRO A 205 21.06 -30.65 -23.13
C PRO A 205 21.19 -30.70 -21.61
N PHE A 206 20.69 -29.67 -20.92
CA PHE A 206 20.54 -29.68 -19.47
C PHE A 206 19.22 -30.37 -19.10
N GLU A 207 19.20 -31.70 -19.18
CA GLU A 207 18.02 -32.50 -18.81
C GLU A 207 17.94 -32.79 -17.31
N ASP A 208 19.02 -32.53 -16.57
CA ASP A 208 19.10 -32.83 -15.14
C ASP A 208 18.28 -31.83 -14.30
N GLN A 209 17.26 -32.36 -13.61
CA GLN A 209 16.42 -31.61 -12.69
C GLN A 209 17.20 -31.05 -11.48
N PHE A 210 18.33 -31.67 -11.10
CA PHE A 210 19.16 -31.20 -9.99
C PHE A 210 19.82 -29.85 -10.27
N LEU A 211 19.96 -29.43 -11.53
CA LEU A 211 20.49 -28.12 -11.89
C LEU A 211 19.60 -26.97 -11.40
N ASN A 212 18.31 -27.21 -11.21
CA ASN A 212 17.38 -26.23 -10.63
C ASN A 212 17.57 -26.04 -9.11
N LEU A 213 18.37 -26.88 -8.45
CA LEU A 213 18.74 -26.70 -7.04
C LEU A 213 19.95 -25.79 -6.85
N LEU A 214 20.78 -25.58 -7.89
CA LEU A 214 21.95 -24.70 -7.82
C LEU A 214 21.60 -23.25 -7.43
N PRO A 215 20.55 -22.61 -7.98
CA PRO A 215 20.10 -21.31 -7.52
C PRO A 215 19.71 -21.30 -6.03
N ALA A 216 18.98 -22.32 -5.56
CA ALA A 216 18.57 -22.42 -4.16
C ALA A 216 19.77 -22.56 -3.23
N LEU A 217 20.76 -23.38 -3.62
CA LEU A 217 22.03 -23.54 -2.91
C LEU A 217 22.82 -22.22 -2.87
N PHE A 218 22.85 -21.47 -3.98
CA PHE A 218 23.50 -20.18 -4.04
C PHE A 218 22.89 -19.17 -3.05
N ILE A 219 21.57 -19.12 -2.96
CA ILE A 219 20.86 -18.27 -1.98
C ILE A 219 21.08 -18.77 -0.56
N LEU A 220 21.09 -20.09 -0.33
CA LEU A 220 21.35 -20.69 0.98
C LEU A 220 22.73 -20.29 1.53
N LEU A 221 23.76 -20.28 0.66
CA LEU A 221 25.13 -19.95 1.03
C LEU A 221 25.39 -18.44 1.15
N THR A 222 24.58 -17.60 0.50
CA THR A 222 24.82 -16.14 0.44
C THR A 222 24.95 -15.48 1.82
N PRO A 223 24.07 -15.71 2.81
CA PRO A 223 24.21 -15.09 4.14
C PRO A 223 25.53 -15.43 4.84
N PHE A 224 26.10 -16.61 4.56
CA PHE A 224 27.32 -17.10 5.19
C PHE A 224 28.59 -16.50 4.56
N THR A 225 28.53 -16.05 3.30
CA THR A 225 29.63 -15.30 2.67
C THR A 225 29.67 -13.84 3.10
N ILE A 226 28.54 -13.29 3.58
CA ILE A 226 28.45 -11.93 4.09
C ILE A 226 28.95 -11.83 5.53
N LYS A 227 30.01 -11.03 5.73
CA LYS A 227 30.72 -10.87 7.01
C LYS A 227 30.16 -9.76 7.89
N ARG A 228 29.63 -8.66 7.31
CA ARG A 228 29.17 -7.48 8.09
C ARG A 228 27.64 -7.41 8.23
N LYS A 229 27.16 -6.95 9.39
CA LYS A 229 25.71 -6.86 9.70
C LYS A 229 24.97 -5.87 8.81
N ASP A 230 25.55 -4.71 8.52
CA ASP A 230 24.96 -3.71 7.63
C ASP A 230 24.80 -4.22 6.19
N HIS A 231 25.78 -4.94 5.66
CA HIS A 231 25.68 -5.59 4.35
C HIS A 231 24.66 -6.74 4.35
N LEU A 232 24.62 -7.56 5.40
CA LEU A 232 23.65 -8.66 5.51
C LEU A 232 22.21 -8.13 5.64
N ARG A 233 22.02 -7.07 6.43
CA ARG A 233 20.75 -6.34 6.51
C ARG A 233 20.34 -5.80 5.14
N ALA A 234 21.27 -5.15 4.43
CA ALA A 234 21.00 -4.60 3.11
C ALA A 234 20.56 -5.69 2.15
N TRP A 235 21.28 -6.83 2.09
CA TRP A 235 20.89 -7.98 1.28
C TRP A 235 19.49 -8.46 1.62
N ALA A 236 19.21 -8.76 2.90
CA ALA A 236 17.91 -9.26 3.33
C ALA A 236 16.77 -8.28 2.99
N LEU A 237 16.94 -6.99 3.28
CA LEU A 237 15.94 -5.96 2.94
C LEU A 237 15.70 -5.86 1.44
N THR A 238 16.77 -5.79 0.63
CA THR A 238 16.61 -5.70 -0.83
C THR A 238 15.98 -6.95 -1.41
N SER A 239 16.30 -8.14 -0.89
CA SER A 239 15.68 -9.39 -1.33
C SER A 239 14.20 -9.45 -0.97
N LEU A 240 13.80 -9.03 0.25
CA LEU A 240 12.39 -8.97 0.65
C LEU A 240 11.60 -7.97 -0.21
N ILE A 241 12.17 -6.78 -0.50
CA ILE A 241 11.57 -5.80 -1.40
C ILE A 241 11.41 -6.37 -2.81
N ALA A 242 12.44 -7.04 -3.33
CA ALA A 242 12.42 -7.62 -4.67
C ALA A 242 11.39 -8.74 -4.81
N VAL A 243 11.30 -9.64 -3.83
CA VAL A 243 10.27 -10.69 -3.80
C VAL A 243 8.88 -10.06 -3.71
N GLY A 244 8.68 -9.04 -2.87
CA GLY A 244 7.42 -8.29 -2.81
C GLY A 244 7.02 -7.67 -4.15
N PHE A 245 7.96 -7.02 -4.86
CA PHE A 245 7.70 -6.49 -6.21
C PHE A 245 7.40 -7.59 -7.22
N SER A 246 8.04 -8.76 -7.11
CA SER A 246 7.78 -9.92 -7.97
C SER A 246 6.37 -10.47 -7.75
N THR A 247 5.97 -10.70 -6.49
CA THR A 247 4.61 -11.14 -6.15
C THR A 247 3.58 -10.11 -6.64
N PHE A 248 3.83 -8.83 -6.40
CA PHE A 248 2.93 -7.76 -6.82
C PHE A 248 2.79 -7.68 -8.35
N THR A 249 3.90 -7.72 -9.08
CA THR A 249 3.89 -7.73 -10.55
C THR A 249 3.13 -8.94 -11.09
N ALA A 250 3.30 -10.11 -10.50
CA ALA A 250 2.58 -11.31 -10.89
C ALA A 250 1.06 -11.20 -10.70
N LEU A 251 0.61 -10.51 -9.64
CA LEU A 251 -0.81 -10.23 -9.41
C LEU A 251 -1.38 -9.24 -10.43
N LEU A 252 -0.61 -8.20 -10.78
CA LEU A 252 -1.07 -7.19 -11.73
C LEU A 252 -1.06 -7.69 -13.18
N TYR A 253 -0.02 -8.42 -13.54
CA TYR A 253 0.25 -8.86 -14.90
C TYR A 253 0.66 -10.34 -14.86
N PRO A 254 -0.31 -11.26 -14.84
CA PRO A 254 -0.04 -12.70 -14.77
C PRO A 254 0.98 -13.19 -15.80
N ALA A 255 0.94 -12.68 -17.03
CA ALA A 255 1.90 -13.08 -18.06
C ALA A 255 3.35 -12.58 -17.80
N LEU A 256 3.53 -11.54 -16.97
CA LEU A 256 4.81 -11.10 -16.37
C LEU A 256 5.04 -11.66 -14.95
N GLY A 257 4.18 -12.51 -14.41
CA GLY A 257 4.48 -13.32 -13.22
C GLY A 257 4.89 -14.75 -13.60
N ALA A 258 4.27 -15.29 -14.64
CA ALA A 258 4.40 -16.68 -15.05
C ALA A 258 5.78 -17.07 -15.59
N GLN A 259 6.53 -16.12 -16.16
CA GLN A 259 7.85 -16.35 -16.74
C GLN A 259 8.89 -16.85 -15.75
N TYR A 260 8.70 -16.60 -14.45
CA TYR A 260 9.58 -17.14 -13.41
C TYR A 260 9.38 -18.64 -13.20
N LEU A 261 8.26 -19.20 -13.65
CA LEU A 261 7.91 -20.61 -13.49
C LEU A 261 8.51 -21.45 -14.63
N SER A 262 8.77 -22.72 -14.34
CA SER A 262 9.15 -23.71 -15.34
C SER A 262 7.93 -24.31 -16.05
N ASP A 263 8.13 -24.80 -17.27
CA ASP A 263 7.12 -25.59 -18.00
C ASP A 263 7.05 -27.04 -17.51
N LYS A 264 8.13 -27.55 -16.91
CA LYS A 264 8.21 -28.87 -16.28
C LYS A 264 7.98 -28.72 -14.76
N GLN A 265 6.72 -28.81 -14.32
CA GLN A 265 6.15 -28.98 -12.96
C GLN A 265 6.74 -28.22 -11.71
N THR A 266 5.85 -27.47 -11.03
CA THR A 266 5.57 -27.34 -9.56
C THR A 266 6.67 -27.15 -8.51
N PHE A 267 7.80 -26.50 -8.77
CA PHE A 267 8.75 -26.21 -7.69
C PHE A 267 8.45 -24.90 -6.93
N VAL A 268 8.03 -25.01 -5.66
CA VAL A 268 7.83 -23.87 -4.74
C VAL A 268 9.15 -23.16 -4.41
N TYR A 269 10.31 -23.74 -4.76
CA TYR A 269 11.64 -23.21 -4.44
C TYR A 269 12.34 -22.47 -5.60
N MET A 270 11.62 -22.12 -6.67
CA MET A 270 12.21 -21.39 -7.80
C MET A 270 12.83 -20.06 -7.34
N VAL A 271 14.08 -19.80 -7.74
CA VAL A 271 14.79 -18.58 -7.35
C VAL A 271 14.84 -17.62 -8.54
N PRO A 272 14.19 -16.46 -8.52
CA PRO A 272 14.31 -15.52 -9.61
C PRO A 272 15.73 -14.95 -9.77
N ILE A 273 16.11 -14.62 -11.01
CA ILE A 273 17.43 -14.06 -11.34
C ILE A 273 17.77 -12.80 -10.51
N PHE A 274 16.76 -11.98 -10.18
CA PHE A 274 16.98 -10.77 -9.37
C PHE A 274 17.59 -11.06 -7.98
N LEU A 275 17.29 -12.21 -7.37
CA LEU A 275 17.88 -12.58 -6.07
C LEU A 275 19.37 -12.91 -6.22
N ILE A 276 19.74 -13.58 -7.31
CA ILE A 276 21.14 -13.89 -7.62
C ILE A 276 21.92 -12.58 -7.81
N LEU A 277 21.37 -11.63 -8.57
CA LEU A 277 21.99 -10.32 -8.79
C LEU A 277 22.16 -9.52 -7.49
N LEU A 278 21.16 -9.54 -6.59
CA LEU A 278 21.24 -8.88 -5.28
C LEU A 278 22.30 -9.51 -4.37
N SER A 279 22.43 -10.84 -4.41
CA SER A 279 23.46 -11.59 -3.69
C SER A 279 24.86 -11.22 -4.18
N VAL A 280 25.09 -11.23 -5.50
CA VAL A 280 26.39 -10.81 -6.10
C VAL A 280 26.71 -9.36 -5.73
N LYS A 281 25.75 -8.43 -5.83
CA LYS A 281 25.93 -7.01 -5.43
C LYS A 281 26.38 -6.90 -3.97
N SER A 282 25.82 -7.71 -3.08
CA SER A 282 26.13 -7.68 -1.65
C SER A 282 27.51 -8.28 -1.33
N ILE A 283 27.94 -9.28 -2.09
CA ILE A 283 29.30 -9.84 -2.02
C ILE A 283 30.33 -8.85 -2.57
N PHE A 284 30.01 -8.16 -3.68
CA PHE A 284 30.87 -7.14 -4.32
C PHE A 284 31.22 -5.99 -3.40
N LYS A 285 30.30 -5.57 -2.52
CA LYS A 285 30.56 -4.54 -1.51
C LYS A 285 31.64 -4.92 -0.49
N GLN A 286 31.97 -6.20 -0.36
CA GLN A 286 32.91 -6.71 0.65
C GLN A 286 34.27 -7.07 0.06
N SER A 287 34.29 -7.75 -1.09
CA SER A 287 35.52 -8.18 -1.75
C SER A 287 35.32 -8.30 -3.26
N LYS A 288 36.18 -7.62 -4.03
CA LYS A 288 36.16 -7.69 -5.50
C LYS A 288 36.47 -9.12 -5.98
N SER A 289 37.49 -9.78 -5.42
CA SER A 289 37.89 -11.12 -5.85
C SER A 289 36.81 -12.17 -5.59
N LEU A 290 36.20 -12.15 -4.40
CA LEU A 290 35.09 -13.05 -4.08
C LEU A 290 33.88 -12.79 -4.98
N ALA A 291 33.64 -11.53 -5.33
CA ALA A 291 32.53 -11.18 -6.21
C ALA A 291 32.75 -11.53 -7.67
N ILE A 292 33.99 -11.51 -8.18
CA ILE A 292 34.32 -12.05 -9.51
C ILE A 292 34.05 -13.55 -9.54
N LEU A 293 34.55 -14.30 -8.54
CA LEU A 293 34.32 -15.74 -8.44
C LEU A 293 32.83 -16.08 -8.37
N PHE A 294 32.10 -15.48 -7.42
CA PHE A 294 30.67 -15.69 -7.27
C PHE A 294 29.86 -15.12 -8.46
N GLY A 295 30.39 -14.12 -9.16
CA GLY A 295 29.80 -13.55 -10.37
C GLY A 295 29.86 -14.51 -11.56
N ILE A 296 30.97 -15.22 -11.74
CA ILE A 296 31.11 -16.26 -12.78
C ILE A 296 30.14 -17.41 -12.48
N VAL A 297 30.09 -17.88 -11.23
CA VAL A 297 29.13 -18.91 -10.80
C VAL A 297 27.69 -18.44 -11.00
N ALA A 298 27.37 -17.20 -10.60
CA ALA A 298 26.06 -16.60 -10.79
C ALA A 298 25.67 -16.51 -12.28
N LEU A 299 26.60 -16.16 -13.17
CA LEU A 299 26.35 -16.10 -14.60
C LEU A 299 25.96 -17.48 -15.16
N ALA A 300 26.70 -18.53 -14.78
CA ALA A 300 26.36 -19.89 -15.16
C ALA A 300 24.97 -20.30 -14.65
N ILE A 301 24.66 -20.02 -13.38
CA ILE A 301 23.35 -20.31 -12.79
C ILE A 301 22.23 -19.55 -13.50
N MET A 302 22.41 -18.26 -13.81
CA MET A 302 21.42 -17.46 -14.53
C MET A 302 21.16 -18.03 -15.94
N LEU A 303 22.21 -18.42 -16.68
CA LEU A 303 22.05 -19.05 -18.00
C LEU A 303 21.27 -20.35 -17.93
N ILE A 304 21.55 -21.19 -16.93
CA ILE A 304 20.79 -22.41 -16.66
C ILE A 304 19.33 -22.08 -16.36
N GLN A 305 19.03 -21.09 -15.50
CA GLN A 305 17.64 -20.74 -15.20
C GLN A 305 16.84 -20.25 -16.41
N LEU A 306 17.50 -19.57 -17.35
CA LEU A 306 16.85 -19.09 -18.57
C LEU A 306 16.45 -20.24 -19.51
N THR A 307 17.09 -21.41 -19.42
CA THR A 307 16.66 -22.60 -20.19
C THR A 307 15.40 -23.25 -19.63
N PHE A 308 15.14 -23.07 -18.33
CA PHE A 308 13.95 -23.62 -17.67
C PHE A 308 12.76 -22.65 -17.64
N SER A 309 12.98 -21.36 -17.88
CA SER A 309 11.91 -20.34 -17.89
C SER A 309 11.05 -20.38 -19.15
N ARG A 310 9.76 -20.03 -19.04
CA ARG A 310 8.83 -19.94 -20.20
C ARG A 310 9.30 -18.99 -21.30
N SER A 311 9.97 -17.91 -20.90
CA SER A 311 10.55 -16.93 -21.81
C SER A 311 11.80 -16.32 -21.19
N ALA A 312 12.96 -16.60 -21.80
CA ALA A 312 14.24 -16.11 -21.31
C ALA A 312 14.31 -14.57 -21.32
N LEU A 313 13.81 -13.93 -22.38
CA LEU A 313 13.86 -12.48 -22.55
C LEU A 313 12.97 -11.77 -21.52
N VAL A 314 11.74 -12.26 -21.31
CA VAL A 314 10.81 -11.68 -20.33
C VAL A 314 11.32 -11.93 -18.90
N HIS A 315 11.85 -13.12 -18.62
CA HIS A 315 12.42 -13.44 -17.30
C HIS A 315 13.62 -12.56 -16.96
N LEU A 316 14.56 -12.38 -17.90
CA LEU A 316 15.73 -11.54 -17.69
C LEU A 316 15.36 -10.06 -17.53
N SER A 317 14.56 -9.51 -18.43
CA SER A 317 14.18 -8.09 -18.41
C SER A 317 13.40 -7.72 -17.14
N SER A 318 12.38 -8.52 -16.77
CA SER A 318 11.62 -8.33 -15.54
C SER A 318 12.51 -8.44 -14.29
N SER A 319 13.44 -9.39 -14.26
CA SER A 319 14.41 -9.54 -13.16
C SER A 319 15.35 -8.34 -13.04
N ILE A 320 15.82 -7.78 -14.16
CA ILE A 320 16.66 -6.59 -14.14
C ILE A 320 15.88 -5.40 -13.57
N ILE A 321 14.63 -5.18 -14.00
CA ILE A 321 13.79 -4.09 -13.50
C ILE A 321 13.57 -4.23 -11.99
N ILE A 322 13.16 -5.41 -11.52
CA ILE A 322 12.94 -5.68 -10.09
C ILE A 322 14.24 -5.52 -9.30
N PHE A 323 15.37 -6.01 -9.84
CA PHE A 323 16.68 -5.79 -9.25
C PHE A 323 16.99 -4.31 -9.11
N LEU A 324 16.79 -3.49 -10.13
CA LEU A 324 17.07 -2.05 -10.08
C LEU A 324 16.19 -1.34 -9.04
N LEU A 325 14.89 -1.62 -9.03
CA LEU A 325 13.95 -1.05 -8.05
C LEU A 325 14.35 -1.41 -6.62
N ALA A 326 14.63 -2.68 -6.36
CA ALA A 326 14.99 -3.15 -5.03
C ALA A 326 16.39 -2.69 -4.61
N ALA A 327 17.39 -2.80 -5.49
CA ALA A 327 18.78 -2.52 -5.16
C ALA A 327 19.07 -1.03 -4.98
N TYR A 328 18.19 -0.15 -5.47
CA TYR A 328 18.27 1.30 -5.36
C TYR A 328 17.11 1.92 -4.57
N TYR A 329 16.31 1.13 -3.85
CA TYR A 329 15.13 1.60 -3.10
C TYR A 329 15.39 2.86 -2.24
N PHE A 330 16.54 2.92 -1.55
CA PHE A 330 16.89 4.07 -0.71
C PHE A 330 17.24 5.31 -1.53
N HIS A 331 17.88 5.15 -2.68
CA HIS A 331 18.16 6.28 -3.59
C HIS A 331 16.85 6.81 -4.20
N ILE A 332 15.93 5.91 -4.56
CA ILE A 332 14.57 6.26 -5.01
C ILE A 332 13.86 7.04 -3.89
N TRP A 333 13.90 6.54 -2.64
CA TRP A 333 13.34 7.23 -1.50
C TRP A 333 13.91 8.64 -1.32
N ILE A 334 15.24 8.79 -1.31
CA ILE A 334 15.89 10.11 -1.18
C ILE A 334 15.55 11.03 -2.35
N PHE A 335 15.49 10.51 -3.57
CA PHE A 335 15.07 11.27 -4.75
C PHE A 335 13.62 11.78 -4.59
N LEU A 336 12.69 10.92 -4.19
CA LEU A 336 11.29 11.28 -3.97
C LEU A 336 11.12 12.27 -2.82
N LYS A 337 11.84 12.07 -1.71
CA LYS A 337 11.86 12.95 -0.55
C LYS A 337 12.39 14.34 -0.92
N ASN A 338 13.55 14.42 -1.59
CA ASN A 338 14.16 15.67 -2.01
C ASN A 338 13.30 16.38 -3.07
N SER A 339 12.69 15.63 -3.99
CA SER A 339 11.74 16.20 -4.97
C SER A 339 10.50 16.75 -4.28
N SER A 340 9.98 16.07 -3.25
CA SER A 340 8.87 16.56 -2.44
C SER A 340 9.22 17.84 -1.69
N GLU A 341 10.44 17.95 -1.14
CA GLU A 341 10.94 19.18 -0.51
C GLU A 341 11.07 20.33 -1.52
N LYS A 342 11.57 20.05 -2.73
CA LYS A 342 11.64 21.05 -3.80
C LYS A 342 10.25 21.56 -4.18
N ILE A 343 9.28 20.65 -4.36
CA ILE A 343 7.89 21.01 -4.68
C ILE A 343 7.22 21.75 -3.52
N ALA A 344 7.49 21.35 -2.28
CA ALA A 344 7.00 22.06 -1.09
C ALA A 344 7.45 23.52 -1.02
N ASN A 345 8.55 23.86 -1.68
CA ASN A 345 9.13 25.20 -1.73
C ASN A 345 9.04 25.85 -3.12
N SER A 346 8.24 25.29 -4.03
CA SER A 346 8.10 25.80 -5.40
C SER A 346 6.93 26.76 -5.60
N TRP A 347 6.28 27.20 -4.52
CA TRP A 347 5.12 28.09 -4.59
C TRP A 347 5.44 29.32 -5.47
N GLN A 348 4.60 29.56 -6.48
CA GLN A 348 4.78 30.67 -7.42
C GLN A 348 3.41 31.20 -7.88
N GLU A 349 3.30 32.52 -8.01
CA GLU A 349 2.14 33.20 -8.61
C GLU A 349 2.54 34.02 -9.82
N TRP A 350 1.62 34.14 -10.77
CA TRP A 350 1.68 35.07 -11.89
C TRP A 350 0.42 35.91 -11.89
N VAL A 351 0.57 37.24 -11.98
CA VAL A 351 -0.56 38.18 -11.98
C VAL A 351 -0.68 38.80 -13.37
N PHE A 352 -1.84 38.60 -14.00
CA PHE A 352 -2.21 39.15 -15.30
C PHE A 352 -3.41 40.08 -15.11
N GLY A 353 -3.14 41.36 -14.92
CA GLY A 353 -4.19 42.35 -14.62
C GLY A 353 -4.94 42.00 -13.32
N LYS A 354 -6.24 41.68 -13.42
CA LYS A 354 -7.08 41.30 -12.28
C LYS A 354 -7.06 39.80 -11.94
N VAL A 355 -6.40 39.00 -12.76
CA VAL A 355 -6.35 37.54 -12.63
C VAL A 355 -5.00 37.14 -12.05
N ARG A 356 -4.99 36.19 -11.12
CA ARG A 356 -3.77 35.55 -10.63
C ARG A 356 -3.84 34.06 -10.85
N VAL A 357 -2.72 33.49 -11.30
CA VAL A 357 -2.53 32.06 -11.50
C VAL A 357 -1.49 31.57 -10.49
N ILE A 358 -1.80 30.48 -9.78
CA ILE A 358 -0.91 29.85 -8.80
C ILE A 358 -0.53 28.46 -9.30
N ASN A 359 0.76 28.15 -9.27
CA ASN A 359 1.31 26.94 -9.88
C ASN A 359 0.71 25.62 -9.38
N HIS A 360 0.23 25.58 -8.13
CA HIS A 360 -0.36 24.36 -7.58
C HIS A 360 -1.64 23.91 -8.31
N GLY A 361 -2.31 24.81 -9.04
CA GLY A 361 -3.48 24.47 -9.87
C GLY A 361 -3.16 23.50 -11.00
N PHE A 362 -1.97 23.59 -11.58
CA PHE A 362 -1.54 22.73 -12.68
C PHE A 362 -1.49 21.26 -12.26
N TYR A 363 -1.06 20.95 -11.03
CA TYR A 363 -1.04 19.57 -10.53
C TYR A 363 -2.43 18.96 -10.47
N VAL A 364 -3.42 19.68 -9.93
CA VAL A 364 -4.78 19.13 -9.80
C VAL A 364 -5.50 19.07 -11.14
N GLY A 365 -5.25 20.05 -12.02
CA GLY A 365 -5.69 19.99 -13.42
C GLY A 365 -5.14 18.79 -14.15
N PHE A 366 -3.83 18.54 -14.05
CA PHE A 366 -3.19 17.36 -14.64
C PHE A 366 -3.71 16.05 -14.04
N GLY A 367 -3.92 16.00 -12.72
CA GLY A 367 -4.54 14.84 -12.07
C GLY A 367 -5.93 14.55 -12.61
N THR A 368 -6.76 15.58 -12.81
CA THR A 368 -8.12 15.41 -13.36
C THR A 368 -8.11 15.03 -14.83
N PHE A 369 -7.24 15.67 -15.64
CA PHE A 369 -7.00 15.27 -17.02
C PHE A 369 -6.65 13.79 -17.12
N LEU A 370 -5.64 13.35 -16.36
CA LEU A 370 -5.21 11.96 -16.39
C LEU A 370 -6.30 11.02 -15.87
N GLY A 371 -7.04 11.40 -14.83
CA GLY A 371 -8.14 10.62 -14.29
C GLY A 371 -9.25 10.38 -15.32
N ILE A 372 -9.70 11.44 -16.00
CA ILE A 372 -10.75 11.33 -17.04
C ILE A 372 -10.22 10.55 -18.24
N LEU A 373 -8.99 10.81 -18.67
CA LEU A 373 -8.36 10.09 -19.79
C LEU A 373 -8.28 8.59 -19.50
N LEU A 374 -7.74 8.20 -18.35
CA LEU A 374 -7.62 6.79 -17.96
C LEU A 374 -8.99 6.15 -17.77
N ALA A 375 -9.97 6.86 -17.21
CA ALA A 375 -11.32 6.32 -17.07
C ALA A 375 -11.98 6.09 -18.44
N GLY A 376 -11.82 7.01 -19.39
CA GLY A 376 -12.27 6.82 -20.77
C GLY A 376 -11.51 5.71 -21.51
N ILE A 377 -10.22 5.51 -21.25
CA ILE A 377 -9.47 4.35 -21.80
C ILE A 377 -10.03 3.03 -21.29
N LEU A 378 -10.45 2.98 -20.02
CA LEU A 378 -10.95 1.74 -19.40
C LEU A 378 -12.40 1.43 -19.77
N VAL A 379 -13.24 2.44 -19.99
CA VAL A 379 -14.69 2.28 -20.23
C VAL A 379 -15.11 2.57 -21.68
N GLY A 380 -14.23 3.19 -22.47
CA GLY A 380 -14.52 3.58 -23.85
C GLY A 380 -15.18 4.96 -23.99
N ASP A 381 -15.16 5.45 -25.23
CA ASP A 381 -15.56 6.81 -25.62
C ASP A 381 -17.02 7.12 -25.27
N ALA A 382 -17.88 6.10 -25.32
CA ALA A 382 -19.31 6.23 -25.05
C ALA A 382 -19.62 6.87 -23.68
N TYR A 383 -18.75 6.68 -22.68
CA TYR A 383 -18.92 7.22 -21.33
C TYR A 383 -18.14 8.53 -21.07
N ALA A 384 -17.38 9.04 -22.05
CA ALA A 384 -16.49 10.19 -21.86
C ALA A 384 -17.22 11.42 -21.30
N TRP A 385 -18.36 11.78 -21.90
CA TRP A 385 -19.19 12.90 -21.44
C TRP A 385 -19.75 12.69 -20.04
N ALA A 386 -20.18 11.48 -19.72
CA ALA A 386 -20.70 11.14 -18.40
C ALA A 386 -19.63 11.27 -17.32
N ILE A 387 -18.39 10.83 -17.60
CA ILE A 387 -17.24 10.99 -16.70
C ILE A 387 -16.91 12.47 -16.48
N LEU A 388 -16.94 13.29 -17.55
CA LEU A 388 -16.73 14.73 -17.45
C LEU A 388 -17.78 15.41 -16.58
N ILE A 389 -19.07 15.14 -16.83
CA ILE A 389 -20.18 15.68 -16.04
C ILE A 389 -20.07 15.25 -14.59
N PHE A 390 -19.72 13.98 -14.33
CA PHE A 390 -19.52 13.49 -12.99
C PHE A 390 -18.43 14.30 -12.26
N ALA A 391 -17.26 14.48 -12.89
CA ALA A 391 -16.16 15.25 -12.33
C ALA A 391 -16.56 16.72 -12.06
N PHE A 392 -17.26 17.34 -13.02
CA PHE A 392 -17.72 18.72 -12.89
C PHE A 392 -18.66 18.90 -11.69
N VAL A 393 -19.69 18.06 -11.58
CA VAL A 393 -20.66 18.11 -10.48
C VAL A 393 -19.97 17.93 -9.13
N VAL A 394 -19.06 16.95 -9.00
CA VAL A 394 -18.32 16.72 -7.75
C VAL A 394 -17.49 17.94 -7.35
N ILE A 395 -16.79 18.59 -8.30
CA ILE A 395 -15.97 19.78 -8.02
C ILE A 395 -16.85 20.97 -7.61
N VAL A 396 -17.97 21.18 -8.31
CA VAL A 396 -18.91 22.26 -7.98
C VAL A 396 -19.47 22.09 -6.57
N PHE A 397 -19.93 20.88 -6.22
CA PHE A 397 -20.44 20.61 -4.86
C PHE A 397 -19.35 20.71 -3.80
N SER A 398 -18.11 20.30 -4.11
CA SER A 398 -16.96 20.51 -3.22
C SER A 398 -16.71 21.99 -2.94
N ALA A 399 -16.83 22.85 -3.96
CA ALA A 399 -16.70 24.29 -3.80
C ALA A 399 -17.88 24.91 -3.02
N LEU A 400 -19.11 24.56 -3.38
CA LEU A 400 -20.32 25.08 -2.75
C LEU A 400 -20.35 24.76 -1.25
N TRP A 401 -20.13 23.50 -0.89
CA TRP A 401 -20.12 23.06 0.50
C TRP A 401 -19.09 23.84 1.33
N ALA A 402 -17.85 23.90 0.84
CA ALA A 402 -16.79 24.56 1.57
C ALA A 402 -17.03 26.06 1.67
N GLN A 403 -17.63 26.69 0.65
CA GLN A 403 -17.98 28.10 0.74
C GLN A 403 -19.08 28.38 1.76
N ILE A 404 -20.06 27.47 1.89
CA ILE A 404 -21.18 27.60 2.82
C ILE A 404 -20.74 27.35 4.27
N ILE A 405 -19.88 26.36 4.50
CA ILE A 405 -19.54 25.87 5.85
C ILE A 405 -18.17 26.35 6.34
N GLU A 406 -17.16 26.36 5.46
CA GLU A 406 -15.74 26.63 5.81
C GLU A 406 -15.27 28.01 5.32
N GLY A 407 -16.13 28.75 4.61
CA GLY A 407 -15.83 30.05 4.03
C GLY A 407 -15.48 31.07 5.10
N SER A 408 -14.39 31.82 4.89
CA SER A 408 -14.00 32.94 5.76
C SER A 408 -13.58 34.15 4.93
N GLU A 409 -13.38 35.31 5.58
CA GLU A 409 -12.92 36.51 4.88
C GLU A 409 -11.57 36.31 4.18
N LYS A 410 -10.69 35.47 4.76
CA LYS A 410 -9.37 35.13 4.23
C LYS A 410 -9.40 33.98 3.21
N LEU A 411 -10.41 33.10 3.28
CA LEU A 411 -10.55 31.90 2.45
C LEU A 411 -11.85 31.99 1.65
N LYS A 412 -11.84 32.71 0.52
CA LYS A 412 -13.04 32.97 -0.29
C LYS A 412 -13.33 31.93 -1.37
N ARG A 413 -12.45 30.95 -1.60
CA ARG A 413 -12.67 29.81 -2.50
C ARG A 413 -12.06 28.50 -1.94
N PRO A 414 -12.57 27.94 -0.83
CA PRO A 414 -12.17 26.62 -0.36
C PRO A 414 -12.84 25.49 -1.15
N TYR A 415 -12.27 24.29 -1.05
CA TYR A 415 -12.84 23.05 -1.59
C TYR A 415 -12.88 22.02 -0.47
N GLY A 416 -14.06 21.46 -0.23
CA GLY A 416 -14.37 20.65 0.95
C GLY A 416 -14.56 19.19 0.59
N TYR A 417 -14.05 18.31 1.44
CA TYR A 417 -14.16 16.87 1.26
C TYR A 417 -15.62 16.38 1.34
N TYR A 418 -16.38 16.85 2.34
CA TYR A 418 -17.79 16.47 2.51
C TYR A 418 -18.67 16.94 1.35
N GLY A 419 -18.37 18.09 0.76
CA GLY A 419 -19.03 18.55 -0.46
C GLY A 419 -18.81 17.62 -1.64
N ALA A 420 -17.60 17.07 -1.79
CA ALA A 420 -17.35 16.07 -2.82
C ALA A 420 -18.15 14.78 -2.59
N LEU A 421 -18.31 14.33 -1.34
CA LEU A 421 -19.15 13.16 -1.02
C LEU A 421 -20.63 13.37 -1.39
N VAL A 422 -21.19 14.53 -1.05
CA VAL A 422 -22.56 14.90 -1.48
C VAL A 422 -22.62 15.01 -3.00
N GLY A 423 -21.59 15.60 -3.61
CA GLY A 423 -21.44 15.73 -5.05
C GLY A 423 -21.46 14.39 -5.79
N ILE A 424 -20.92 13.31 -5.22
CA ILE A 424 -21.00 11.96 -5.82
C ILE A 424 -22.45 11.51 -5.98
N GLY A 425 -23.33 11.79 -5.01
CA GLY A 425 -24.75 11.46 -5.09
C GLY A 425 -25.45 12.21 -6.23
N PHE A 426 -25.24 13.53 -6.31
CA PHE A 426 -25.81 14.35 -7.39
C PHE A 426 -25.21 14.05 -8.76
N ALA A 427 -23.92 13.76 -8.82
CA ALA A 427 -23.24 13.34 -10.04
C ALA A 427 -23.80 12.00 -10.55
N SER A 428 -24.04 11.06 -9.64
CA SER A 428 -24.69 9.78 -9.94
C SER A 428 -26.10 9.98 -10.50
N LEU A 429 -26.90 10.87 -9.90
CA LEU A 429 -28.23 11.22 -10.41
C LEU A 429 -28.18 11.88 -11.79
N ALA A 430 -27.23 12.78 -12.03
CA ALA A 430 -27.06 13.45 -13.32
C ALA A 430 -26.68 12.45 -14.43
N VAL A 431 -25.72 11.57 -14.14
CA VAL A 431 -25.29 10.49 -15.05
C VAL A 431 -26.43 9.53 -15.34
N TRP A 432 -27.19 9.14 -14.31
CA TRP A 432 -28.37 8.28 -14.48
C TRP A 432 -29.43 8.94 -15.36
N ALA A 433 -29.70 10.24 -15.14
CA ALA A 433 -30.65 11.01 -15.96
C ALA A 433 -30.20 11.16 -17.42
N MET A 434 -28.89 11.09 -17.68
CA MET A 434 -28.31 11.05 -19.04
C MET A 434 -28.43 9.66 -19.69
N GLY A 435 -28.96 8.65 -19.00
CA GLY A 435 -29.16 7.29 -19.51
C GLY A 435 -27.97 6.35 -19.32
N TYR A 436 -26.95 6.75 -18.55
CA TYR A 436 -25.75 5.94 -18.33
C TYR A 436 -25.87 5.02 -17.11
N ASN A 437 -25.15 3.90 -17.16
CA ASN A 437 -25.00 3.04 -15.99
C ASN A 437 -24.05 3.68 -14.97
N VAL A 438 -24.61 4.08 -13.83
CA VAL A 438 -23.89 4.73 -12.74
C VAL A 438 -22.81 3.83 -12.14
N TRP A 439 -23.05 2.51 -12.05
CA TRP A 439 -22.08 1.58 -11.45
C TRP A 439 -20.81 1.48 -12.27
N VAL A 440 -20.91 1.53 -13.61
CA VAL A 440 -19.74 1.58 -14.49
C VAL A 440 -18.87 2.79 -14.15
N ILE A 441 -19.49 3.97 -13.97
CA ILE A 441 -18.79 5.21 -13.62
C ILE A 441 -18.18 5.12 -12.22
N ILE A 442 -18.94 4.67 -11.21
CA ILE A 442 -18.42 4.49 -9.85
C ILE A 442 -17.24 3.52 -9.86
N GLY A 443 -17.34 2.41 -10.58
CA GLY A 443 -16.29 1.40 -10.72
C GLY A 443 -15.01 1.98 -11.31
N VAL A 444 -15.10 2.60 -12.49
CA VAL A 444 -13.91 3.14 -13.17
C VAL A 444 -13.30 4.31 -12.40
N ILE A 445 -14.13 5.18 -11.81
CA ILE A 445 -13.64 6.28 -10.97
C ILE A 445 -12.90 5.71 -9.78
N SER A 446 -13.39 4.63 -9.15
CA SER A 446 -12.71 3.99 -8.03
C SER A 446 -11.31 3.49 -8.40
N VAL A 447 -11.12 2.99 -9.64
CA VAL A 447 -9.81 2.56 -10.15
C VAL A 447 -8.84 3.74 -10.29
N VAL A 448 -9.27 4.83 -10.92
CA VAL A 448 -8.37 5.96 -11.25
C VAL A 448 -8.21 6.95 -10.10
N MET A 449 -9.17 7.05 -9.19
CA MET A 449 -9.22 8.05 -8.13
C MET A 449 -8.00 8.03 -7.21
N PRO A 450 -7.41 6.88 -6.81
CA PRO A 450 -6.17 6.90 -6.05
C PRO A 450 -5.04 7.67 -6.75
N TRP A 451 -4.87 7.52 -8.07
CA TRP A 451 -3.84 8.27 -8.81
C TRP A 451 -4.18 9.76 -8.89
N VAL A 452 -5.46 10.11 -9.13
CA VAL A 452 -5.92 11.51 -9.11
C VAL A 452 -5.65 12.14 -7.74
N GLN A 453 -5.99 11.45 -6.66
CA GLN A 453 -5.76 11.89 -5.29
C GLN A 453 -4.27 11.97 -4.95
N GLY A 454 -3.47 11.02 -5.44
CA GLY A 454 -2.02 11.00 -5.33
C GLY A 454 -1.40 12.24 -5.98
N ILE A 455 -1.74 12.53 -7.24
CA ILE A 455 -1.29 13.74 -7.93
C ILE A 455 -1.78 15.00 -7.21
N GLY A 456 -3.00 15.00 -6.68
CA GLY A 456 -3.52 16.07 -5.83
C GLY A 456 -2.69 16.37 -4.57
N ARG A 457 -1.85 15.43 -4.10
CA ARG A 457 -0.93 15.69 -2.97
C ARG A 457 0.22 16.61 -3.33
N PHE A 458 0.55 16.81 -4.61
CA PHE A 458 1.50 17.85 -5.01
C PHE A 458 0.99 19.26 -4.66
N ARG A 459 -0.31 19.53 -4.83
CA ARG A 459 -0.93 20.77 -4.32
C ARG A 459 -0.77 20.88 -2.80
N CYS A 460 -0.92 19.78 -2.07
CA CYS A 460 -0.76 19.78 -0.61
C CYS A 460 0.68 20.15 -0.20
N LEU A 461 1.68 19.63 -0.93
CA LEU A 461 3.08 20.03 -0.75
C LEU A 461 3.27 21.53 -1.00
N VAL A 462 2.83 22.06 -2.15
CA VAL A 462 3.02 23.49 -2.47
C VAL A 462 2.33 24.40 -1.46
N ASN A 463 1.09 24.07 -1.06
CA ASN A 463 0.31 24.88 -0.12
C ASN A 463 0.71 24.67 1.35
N GLY A 464 1.44 23.58 1.66
CA GLY A 464 1.77 23.19 3.03
C GLY A 464 0.58 22.72 3.87
N CYS A 465 -0.53 22.31 3.25
CA CYS A 465 -1.60 21.62 3.97
C CYS A 465 -1.28 20.13 4.10
N CYS A 466 -1.95 19.44 5.01
CA CYS A 466 -1.76 18.01 5.27
C CYS A 466 -0.32 17.64 5.66
N HIS A 467 0.45 18.58 6.22
CA HIS A 467 1.85 18.38 6.56
C HIS A 467 2.03 17.42 7.75
N GLY A 468 3.20 16.82 7.85
CA GLY A 468 3.54 15.90 8.93
C GLY A 468 3.92 16.59 10.23
N GLY A 469 3.99 15.80 11.30
CA GLY A 469 4.59 16.21 12.57
C GLY A 469 6.12 16.24 12.49
N LYS A 470 6.76 16.80 13.53
CA LYS A 470 8.22 16.88 13.63
C LYS A 470 8.85 15.48 13.61
N VAL A 471 10.00 15.37 12.95
CA VAL A 471 10.82 14.14 12.91
C VAL A 471 12.29 14.50 13.04
N ASP A 472 13.03 13.74 13.84
CA ASP A 472 14.44 14.03 14.10
C ASP A 472 15.37 13.54 12.98
N ASN A 473 14.91 12.58 12.17
CA ASN A 473 15.72 11.93 11.15
C ASN A 473 15.68 12.70 9.81
N PRO A 474 16.81 13.28 9.35
CA PRO A 474 16.88 14.01 8.07
C PRO A 474 16.74 13.11 6.83
N ASP A 475 16.96 11.80 6.96
CA ASP A 475 16.72 10.84 5.89
C ASP A 475 15.22 10.60 5.65
N ILE A 476 14.35 11.04 6.58
CA ILE A 476 12.90 10.88 6.51
C ILE A 476 12.20 12.22 6.22
N GLY A 477 12.59 13.28 6.93
CA GLY A 477 11.86 14.55 6.92
C GLY A 477 12.13 15.47 5.72
N ILE A 478 11.18 16.35 5.44
CA ILE A 478 11.27 17.50 4.51
C ILE A 478 11.09 18.82 5.26
N ARG A 479 11.56 19.93 4.68
CA ARG A 479 11.44 21.28 5.24
C ARG A 479 10.64 22.23 4.36
N TYR A 480 10.00 23.20 5.00
CA TYR A 480 9.25 24.28 4.35
C TYR A 480 9.89 25.63 4.70
N PHE A 481 10.05 26.48 3.71
CA PHE A 481 10.66 27.81 3.82
C PHE A 481 9.79 28.91 3.23
N HIS A 482 8.94 28.59 2.25
CA HIS A 482 8.11 29.57 1.56
C HIS A 482 7.06 30.18 2.50
N HIS A 483 7.00 31.51 2.60
CA HIS A 483 6.15 32.23 3.55
C HIS A 483 4.64 31.99 3.36
N ARG A 484 4.19 31.75 2.12
CA ARG A 484 2.79 31.41 1.81
C ARG A 484 2.41 29.96 2.10
N SER A 485 3.37 29.09 2.39
CA SER A 485 3.05 27.75 2.86
C SER A 485 2.34 27.85 4.21
N ARG A 486 1.25 27.09 4.39
CA ARG A 486 0.53 27.01 5.68
C ARG A 486 1.42 26.51 6.81
N VAL A 487 2.45 25.72 6.49
CA VAL A 487 3.47 25.30 7.47
C VAL A 487 4.18 26.49 8.10
N CYS A 488 4.53 27.49 7.27
CA CYS A 488 5.22 28.70 7.70
C CYS A 488 4.24 29.72 8.30
N GLY A 489 3.11 29.96 7.63
CA GLY A 489 2.18 31.04 7.96
C GLY A 489 1.14 30.73 9.03
N ILE A 490 0.83 29.45 9.28
CA ILE A 490 -0.20 29.02 10.24
C ILE A 490 0.41 28.16 11.34
N SER A 491 1.19 27.14 10.98
CA SER A 491 1.74 26.19 11.96
C SER A 491 3.03 26.67 12.63
N HIS A 492 3.68 27.73 12.11
CA HIS A 492 4.94 28.27 12.60
C HIS A 492 6.10 27.25 12.66
N LEU A 493 6.15 26.32 11.69
CA LEU A 493 7.14 25.24 11.61
C LEU A 493 8.17 25.44 10.48
N LYS A 494 8.48 26.69 10.15
CA LYS A 494 9.45 27.04 9.10
C LYS A 494 10.82 26.43 9.42
N GLY A 495 11.42 25.72 8.47
CA GLY A 495 12.76 25.11 8.59
C GLY A 495 12.83 23.85 9.47
N GLU A 496 11.74 23.48 10.15
CA GLU A 496 11.66 22.25 10.94
C GLU A 496 11.60 21.02 10.03
N LEU A 497 12.19 19.90 10.47
CA LEU A 497 12.06 18.62 9.78
C LEU A 497 10.68 18.02 10.07
N LEU A 498 9.87 17.86 9.03
CA LEU A 498 8.52 17.31 9.12
C LEU A 498 8.41 16.02 8.32
N HIS A 499 7.59 15.08 8.81
CA HIS A 499 7.21 13.91 8.03
C HIS A 499 6.58 14.35 6.68
N PRO A 500 7.03 13.82 5.53
CA PRO A 500 6.41 14.10 4.24
C PRO A 500 5.12 13.28 4.07
N THR A 501 4.11 13.53 4.93
CA THR A 501 2.81 12.84 4.87
C THR A 501 2.13 12.91 3.50
N PRO A 502 2.21 14.00 2.70
CA PRO A 502 1.72 13.97 1.32
C PRO A 502 2.44 12.93 0.45
N LEU A 503 3.74 12.72 0.65
CA LEU A 503 4.50 11.67 -0.07
C LEU A 503 4.11 10.27 0.39
N TYR A 504 3.87 10.07 1.69
CA TYR A 504 3.35 8.78 2.20
C TYR A 504 2.01 8.44 1.55
N ALA A 505 1.10 9.42 1.47
CA ALA A 505 -0.19 9.26 0.80
C ALA A 505 -0.01 8.96 -0.70
N MET A 506 0.89 9.67 -1.41
CA MET A 506 1.18 9.39 -2.82
C MET A 506 1.61 7.94 -3.03
N LEU A 507 2.59 7.46 -2.26
CA LEU A 507 3.11 6.10 -2.40
C LEU A 507 2.03 5.04 -2.17
N TRP A 508 1.21 5.20 -1.13
CA TRP A 508 0.13 4.27 -0.83
C TRP A 508 -0.98 4.31 -1.88
N LEU A 509 -1.42 5.50 -2.29
CA LEU A 509 -2.50 5.66 -3.27
C LEU A 509 -2.10 5.12 -4.65
N PHE A 510 -0.84 5.31 -5.06
CA PHE A 510 -0.35 4.71 -6.31
C PHE A 510 -0.38 3.18 -6.26
N LEU A 511 0.04 2.58 -5.15
CA LEU A 511 -0.05 1.13 -4.95
C LEU A 511 -1.50 0.65 -4.98
N ALA A 512 -2.41 1.34 -4.28
CA ALA A 512 -3.83 1.00 -4.27
C ALA A 512 -4.46 1.09 -5.67
N GLY A 513 -4.15 2.14 -6.45
CA GLY A 513 -4.66 2.29 -7.81
C GLY A 513 -4.28 1.12 -8.72
N PHE A 514 -3.04 0.61 -8.61
CA PHE A 514 -2.63 -0.58 -9.34
C PHE A 514 -3.40 -1.84 -8.92
N VAL A 515 -3.63 -2.05 -7.62
CA VAL A 515 -4.46 -3.17 -7.14
C VAL A 515 -5.87 -3.09 -7.73
N LEU A 516 -6.49 -1.91 -7.73
CA LEU A 516 -7.83 -1.71 -8.28
C LEU A 516 -7.86 -1.88 -9.80
N LEU A 517 -6.80 -1.45 -10.51
CA LEU A 517 -6.65 -1.71 -11.94
C LEU A 517 -6.59 -3.21 -12.23
N ALA A 518 -5.86 -3.98 -11.43
CA ALA A 518 -5.82 -5.43 -11.58
C ALA A 518 -7.21 -6.05 -11.37
N LEU A 519 -7.98 -5.60 -10.37
CA LEU A 519 -9.35 -6.06 -10.18
C LEU A 519 -10.24 -5.71 -11.38
N TRP A 520 -10.11 -4.51 -11.95
CA TRP A 520 -10.83 -4.10 -13.16
C TRP A 520 -10.52 -4.99 -14.35
N VAL A 521 -9.23 -5.22 -14.64
CA VAL A 521 -8.78 -6.06 -15.76
C VAL A 521 -9.19 -7.53 -15.59
N ASN A 522 -9.38 -7.99 -14.35
CA ASN A 522 -9.89 -9.33 -14.04
C ASN A 522 -11.43 -9.37 -13.88
N ASN A 523 -12.15 -8.37 -14.39
CA ASN A 523 -13.62 -8.33 -14.47
C ASN A 523 -14.35 -8.44 -13.12
N PHE A 524 -13.75 -7.93 -12.04
CA PHE A 524 -14.47 -7.79 -10.77
C PHE A 524 -15.58 -6.74 -10.88
N SER A 525 -16.69 -6.96 -10.15
CA SER A 525 -17.85 -6.05 -10.21
C SER A 525 -17.52 -4.64 -9.68
N SER A 526 -18.21 -3.64 -10.22
CA SER A 526 -17.98 -2.24 -9.82
C SER A 526 -18.20 -1.96 -8.32
N PRO A 527 -19.25 -2.51 -7.65
CA PRO A 527 -19.40 -2.36 -6.21
C PRO A 527 -18.24 -2.97 -5.41
N PHE A 528 -17.71 -4.11 -5.86
CA PHE A 528 -16.55 -4.75 -5.23
C PHE A 528 -15.30 -3.87 -5.35
N ILE A 529 -15.01 -3.35 -6.54
CA ILE A 529 -13.88 -2.43 -6.77
C ILE A 529 -14.03 -1.16 -5.92
N PHE A 530 -15.24 -0.59 -5.85
CA PHE A 530 -15.52 0.56 -5.00
C PHE A 530 -15.34 0.24 -3.51
N GLY A 531 -15.79 -0.93 -3.07
CA GLY A 531 -15.59 -1.40 -1.70
C GLY A 531 -14.11 -1.53 -1.34
N LEU A 532 -13.31 -2.15 -2.20
CA LEU A 532 -11.86 -2.25 -2.03
C LEU A 532 -11.16 -0.90 -2.08
N TYR A 533 -11.63 0.03 -2.92
CA TYR A 533 -11.15 1.41 -2.93
C TYR A 533 -11.32 2.06 -1.55
N LEU A 534 -12.52 1.96 -0.95
CA LEU A 534 -12.79 2.52 0.37
C LEU A 534 -11.98 1.85 1.50
N ILE A 535 -11.79 0.52 1.41
CA ILE A 535 -10.98 -0.24 2.37
C ILE A 535 -9.52 0.19 2.29
N LEU A 536 -8.91 0.12 1.10
CA LEU A 536 -7.48 0.39 0.92
C LEU A 536 -7.15 1.85 1.23
N THR A 537 -7.96 2.80 0.73
CA THR A 537 -7.76 4.23 1.05
C THR A 537 -8.00 4.52 2.52
N GLY A 538 -8.98 3.88 3.17
CA GLY A 538 -9.23 3.96 4.61
C GLY A 538 -8.04 3.47 5.44
N ILE A 539 -7.50 2.28 5.12
CA ILE A 539 -6.32 1.71 5.81
C ILE A 539 -5.11 2.66 5.70
N GLY A 540 -4.80 3.14 4.50
CA GLY A 540 -3.72 4.11 4.29
C GLY A 540 -3.96 5.42 5.03
N ARG A 541 -5.20 5.92 5.01
CA ARG A 541 -5.59 7.16 5.68
C ARG A 541 -5.42 7.06 7.20
N PHE A 542 -5.75 5.92 7.79
CA PHE A 542 -5.58 5.69 9.23
C PHE A 542 -4.13 5.87 9.67
N VAL A 543 -3.18 5.37 8.86
CA VAL A 543 -1.73 5.51 9.12
C VAL A 543 -1.27 6.94 8.82
N GLU A 544 -1.60 7.49 7.65
CA GLU A 544 -1.21 8.84 7.24
C GLU A 544 -1.60 9.88 8.31
N GLU A 545 -2.84 9.81 8.79
CA GLU A 545 -3.39 10.74 9.77
C GLU A 545 -2.61 10.72 11.09
N ALA A 546 -2.06 9.58 11.49
CA ALA A 546 -1.28 9.45 12.73
C ALA A 546 0.02 10.26 12.70
N TYR A 547 0.61 10.44 11.51
CA TYR A 547 1.86 11.18 11.30
C TYR A 547 1.65 12.65 10.95
N ARG A 548 0.40 13.13 10.80
CA ARG A 548 0.11 14.55 10.50
C ARG A 548 0.45 15.47 11.67
N GLY A 549 0.89 16.68 11.37
CA GLY A 549 1.24 17.72 12.35
C GLY A 549 0.18 18.80 12.52
N GLU A 550 -0.99 18.65 11.90
CA GLU A 550 -2.07 19.64 11.95
C GLU A 550 -2.75 19.62 13.34
N VAL A 551 -2.72 20.77 14.03
CA VAL A 551 -3.23 20.90 15.41
C VAL A 551 -4.77 20.95 15.48
N GLN A 552 -5.43 21.20 14.34
CA GLN A 552 -6.88 21.46 14.27
C GLN A 552 -7.75 20.21 14.34
N THR A 553 -7.20 19.01 14.15
CA THR A 553 -7.99 17.77 14.11
C THR A 553 -8.37 17.32 15.53
N PRO A 554 -9.67 17.21 15.87
CA PRO A 554 -10.09 16.74 17.19
C PRO A 554 -9.63 15.31 17.46
N ILE A 555 -9.23 15.04 18.71
CA ILE A 555 -8.91 13.69 19.19
C ILE A 555 -10.10 13.18 20.03
N ILE A 556 -10.70 12.07 19.58
CA ILE A 556 -11.86 11.45 20.22
C ILE A 556 -11.45 10.03 20.64
N LYS A 557 -11.56 9.70 21.93
CA LYS A 557 -11.21 8.38 22.49
C LYS A 557 -9.81 7.86 22.07
N GLY A 558 -8.83 8.76 21.99
CA GLY A 558 -7.44 8.43 21.69
C GLY A 558 -7.08 8.36 20.21
N LEU A 559 -8.05 8.47 19.30
CA LEU A 559 -7.81 8.55 17.85
C LEU A 559 -8.23 9.92 17.32
N ARG A 560 -7.57 10.37 16.24
CA ARG A 560 -7.98 11.58 15.53
C ARG A 560 -9.31 11.36 14.81
N LEU A 561 -10.10 12.42 14.63
CA LEU A 561 -11.39 12.34 13.91
C LEU A 561 -11.26 11.62 12.56
N TYR A 562 -10.23 11.93 11.78
CA TYR A 562 -10.03 11.30 10.48
C TYR A 562 -9.55 9.84 10.52
N GLN A 563 -9.05 9.36 11.66
CA GLN A 563 -8.82 7.93 11.87
C GLN A 563 -10.16 7.20 12.11
N TRP A 564 -11.12 7.84 12.78
CA TRP A 564 -12.48 7.29 12.89
C TRP A 564 -13.20 7.26 11.55
N THR A 565 -13.11 8.32 10.74
CA THR A 565 -13.69 8.31 9.39
C THR A 565 -13.02 7.28 8.48
N ALA A 566 -11.72 7.03 8.66
CA ALA A 566 -11.01 5.95 7.97
C ALA A 566 -11.56 4.56 8.35
N ILE A 567 -11.81 4.31 9.64
CA ILE A 567 -12.46 3.07 10.09
C ILE A 567 -13.86 2.94 9.48
N LEU A 568 -14.64 4.02 9.49
CA LEU A 568 -15.98 4.02 8.87
C LEU A 568 -15.90 3.73 7.36
N SER A 569 -14.93 4.31 6.65
CA SER A 569 -14.68 4.03 5.23
C SER A 569 -14.39 2.54 4.99
N VAL A 570 -13.58 1.90 5.84
CA VAL A 570 -13.32 0.46 5.76
C VAL A 570 -14.61 -0.33 5.95
N LEU A 571 -15.44 0.00 6.95
CA LEU A 571 -16.70 -0.70 7.21
C LEU A 571 -17.70 -0.55 6.06
N ILE A 572 -17.85 0.67 5.53
CA ILE A 572 -18.69 0.93 4.34
C ILE A 572 -18.13 0.15 3.15
N GLY A 573 -16.81 0.15 2.96
CA GLY A 573 -16.17 -0.61 1.89
C GLY A 573 -16.46 -2.10 1.97
N ILE A 574 -16.42 -2.70 3.17
CA ILE A 574 -16.82 -4.11 3.38
C ILE A 574 -18.27 -4.32 2.96
N ILE A 575 -19.20 -3.45 3.38
CA ILE A 575 -20.61 -3.54 2.97
C ILE A 575 -20.75 -3.43 1.44
N MET A 576 -20.02 -2.52 0.79
CA MET A 576 -20.05 -2.37 -0.67
C MET A 576 -19.57 -3.63 -1.40
N THR A 577 -18.60 -4.37 -0.84
CA THR A 577 -18.17 -5.66 -1.43
C THR A 577 -19.25 -6.74 -1.41
N LEU A 578 -20.30 -6.58 -0.60
CA LEU A 578 -21.43 -7.53 -0.52
C LEU A 578 -22.51 -7.23 -1.56
N ILE A 579 -22.43 -6.09 -2.26
CA ILE A 579 -23.46 -5.68 -3.21
C ILE A 579 -23.22 -6.38 -4.55
N HIS A 580 -24.24 -7.11 -4.99
CA HIS A 580 -24.24 -7.76 -6.29
C HIS A 580 -24.92 -6.87 -7.33
N VAL A 581 -24.17 -6.50 -8.36
CA VAL A 581 -24.65 -5.81 -9.56
C VAL A 581 -24.15 -6.60 -10.75
N GLU A 582 -25.02 -6.82 -11.73
CA GLU A 582 -24.66 -7.53 -12.95
C GLU A 582 -23.51 -6.82 -13.67
N PHE A 583 -22.58 -7.60 -14.19
CA PHE A 583 -21.47 -7.08 -14.98
C PHE A 583 -22.03 -6.51 -16.28
N VAL A 584 -21.65 -5.26 -16.57
CA VAL A 584 -21.96 -4.62 -17.85
C VAL A 584 -20.77 -4.86 -18.76
N GLU A 585 -20.99 -5.47 -19.92
CA GLU A 585 -19.96 -5.60 -20.94
C GLU A 585 -19.67 -4.24 -21.56
N ILE A 586 -18.38 -3.91 -21.68
CA ILE A 586 -17.91 -2.60 -22.11
C ILE A 586 -16.94 -2.79 -23.27
N SER A 587 -17.09 -1.98 -24.33
CA SER A 587 -16.11 -1.89 -25.42
C SER A 587 -15.15 -0.73 -25.15
N PRO A 588 -13.86 -0.97 -24.88
CA PRO A 588 -12.87 0.07 -24.58
C PRO A 588 -12.36 0.76 -25.86
N ASP A 589 -13.28 1.24 -26.70
CA ASP A 589 -12.93 2.00 -27.89
C ASP A 589 -12.59 3.44 -27.49
N VAL A 590 -11.37 3.88 -27.75
CA VAL A 590 -10.93 5.24 -27.40
C VAL A 590 -11.06 6.15 -28.61
N GLY A 591 -11.94 7.13 -28.51
CA GLY A 591 -12.15 8.14 -29.53
C GLY A 591 -11.72 9.53 -29.09
N TRP A 592 -12.15 10.53 -29.85
CA TRP A 592 -11.81 11.92 -29.60
C TRP A 592 -12.59 12.51 -28.42
N GLU A 593 -13.76 11.96 -28.07
CA GLU A 593 -14.59 12.48 -26.96
C GLU A 593 -13.89 12.31 -25.62
N THR A 594 -13.18 11.19 -25.43
CA THR A 594 -12.35 10.90 -24.26
C THR A 594 -11.23 11.92 -24.11
N ILE A 595 -10.51 12.20 -25.19
CA ILE A 595 -9.40 13.16 -25.19
C ILE A 595 -9.93 14.57 -24.89
N VAL A 596 -11.00 14.99 -25.57
CA VAL A 596 -11.62 16.30 -25.39
C VAL A 596 -12.17 16.45 -23.97
N SER A 597 -12.87 15.44 -23.46
CA SER A 597 -13.40 15.42 -22.09
C SER A 597 -12.28 15.55 -21.05
N ALA A 598 -11.18 14.85 -21.24
CA ALA A 598 -10.01 14.95 -20.37
C ALA A 598 -9.40 16.36 -20.40
N ILE A 599 -9.23 16.95 -21.58
CA ILE A 599 -8.69 18.32 -21.74
C ILE A 599 -9.61 19.33 -21.04
N ILE A 600 -10.92 19.27 -21.31
CA ILE A 600 -11.91 20.19 -20.71
C ILE A 600 -11.90 20.06 -19.20
N GLY A 601 -12.01 18.83 -18.66
CA GLY A 601 -12.02 18.61 -17.21
C GLY A 601 -10.72 19.01 -16.52
N GLY A 602 -9.58 18.77 -17.17
CA GLY A 602 -8.26 19.21 -16.69
C GLY A 602 -8.13 20.73 -16.63
N ILE A 603 -8.49 21.43 -17.71
CA ILE A 603 -8.48 22.91 -17.77
C ILE A 603 -9.44 23.50 -16.75
N PHE A 604 -10.67 22.98 -16.68
CA PHE A 604 -11.68 23.41 -15.72
C PHE A 604 -11.14 23.31 -14.28
N THR A 605 -10.55 22.17 -13.93
CA THR A 605 -10.04 21.95 -12.57
C THR A 605 -8.81 22.81 -12.27
N ALA A 606 -7.90 22.95 -13.24
CA ALA A 606 -6.75 23.86 -13.12
C ALA A 606 -7.20 25.30 -12.86
N PHE A 607 -8.22 25.77 -13.59
CA PHE A 607 -8.78 27.10 -13.41
C PHE A 607 -9.47 27.23 -12.04
N ALA A 608 -10.38 26.31 -11.73
CA ALA A 608 -11.18 26.32 -10.52
C ALA A 608 -10.28 26.37 -9.26
N MET A 609 -9.20 25.59 -9.27
CA MET A 609 -8.33 25.38 -8.12
C MET A 609 -7.02 26.16 -8.16
N GLY A 610 -6.66 26.78 -9.28
CA GLY A 610 -5.38 27.48 -9.47
C GLY A 610 -5.47 28.94 -9.89
N VAL A 611 -6.65 29.42 -10.31
CA VAL A 611 -6.83 30.79 -10.81
C VAL A 611 -7.79 31.55 -9.92
N ASP A 612 -7.39 32.72 -9.46
CA ASP A 612 -8.17 33.58 -8.58
C ASP A 612 -8.06 35.06 -8.93
N PHE A 613 -8.78 35.89 -8.17
CA PHE A 613 -8.94 37.33 -8.37
C PHE A 613 -8.56 38.05 -7.06
N PRO A 614 -7.25 38.31 -6.83
CA PRO A 614 -6.73 38.73 -5.52
C PRO A 614 -7.32 40.07 -5.03
N TYR A 615 -7.75 40.92 -5.96
CA TYR A 615 -8.32 42.24 -5.69
C TYR A 615 -9.85 42.24 -5.53
N SER A 616 -10.51 41.08 -5.66
CA SER A 616 -11.96 40.97 -5.54
C SER A 616 -12.38 40.45 -4.16
N ASN A 617 -13.42 41.07 -3.60
CA ASN A 617 -14.07 40.62 -2.36
C ASN A 617 -15.31 39.76 -2.60
N ALA A 618 -15.63 39.38 -3.84
CA ALA A 618 -16.76 38.51 -4.13
C ALA A 618 -16.60 37.11 -3.51
N ARG A 619 -17.69 36.36 -3.35
CA ARG A 619 -17.60 34.93 -3.02
C ARG A 619 -16.93 34.19 -4.17
N PHE A 620 -16.17 33.14 -3.87
CA PHE A 620 -15.36 32.40 -4.83
C PHE A 620 -14.28 33.22 -5.53
N SER A 621 -13.82 34.36 -5.00
CA SER A 621 -12.83 35.19 -5.70
C SER A 621 -11.38 34.85 -5.39
N ARG A 622 -11.03 34.45 -4.16
CA ARG A 622 -9.63 34.35 -3.69
C ARG A 622 -9.24 32.95 -3.22
N LEU A 623 -8.09 32.48 -3.70
CA LEU A 623 -7.33 31.34 -3.20
C LEU A 623 -6.26 31.84 -2.20
N VAL A 624 -5.84 30.97 -1.28
CA VAL A 624 -4.80 31.25 -0.27
C VAL A 624 -3.43 30.85 -0.79
#